data_AF-A0A965Y4W0-F1
#
_entry.id   AF-A0A965Y4W0-F1
#
_cell.length_a   1.000
_cell.length_b   1.000
_cell.length_c   1.000
_cell.angle_alpha   90.00
_cell.angle_beta   90.00
_cell.angle_gamma   90.00
#
_symmetry.space_group_name_H-M   'P 1'
#
loop_
_entity.id
_entity.type
_entity.pdbx_description
1 polymer ?
#
loop_
_entity_poly.entity_id
_entity_poly.type
_entity_poly.pdbx_seq_one_letter_code
_entity_poly.pdbx_strand_id
1 'polypeptide(L)'
;VLFAFFLYFPYAWCAIRKEPREKCGLLWRADRRALRETALFCAATLLPLTGVSLLFFSGRLFFPSIRLVPAAVLSGLAAAVAEETFFRGWLQTILSARVSPFWSIVLASGLFGLAHLASPFAPFALLAFFPGLIMGVLRERHGSVLPAILYHWAGNIWSIWFYPHF
;
A
#
# COMPACT_ATOMS: atom_id res chain seq x y z
N VAL A 1 10.15 -14.47 6.67
CA VAL A 1 11.01 -13.55 7.45
C VAL A 1 10.65 -12.09 7.20
N LEU A 2 10.68 -11.60 5.96
CA LEU A 2 10.37 -10.18 5.64
C LEU A 2 8.96 -9.74 6.08
N PHE A 3 7.93 -10.56 5.81
CA PHE A 3 6.55 -10.27 6.25
C PHE A 3 6.46 -10.01 7.77
N ALA A 4 7.03 -10.91 8.57
CA ALA A 4 7.03 -10.80 10.03
C ALA A 4 7.81 -9.56 10.48
N PHE A 5 8.92 -9.25 9.82
CA PHE A 5 9.66 -8.02 10.09
C PHE A 5 8.79 -6.78 9.82
N PHE A 6 8.20 -6.66 8.62
CA PHE A 6 7.33 -5.53 8.28
C PHE A 6 6.14 -5.37 9.23
N LEU A 7 5.55 -6.48 9.66
CA LEU A 7 4.41 -6.44 10.57
C LEU A 7 4.81 -6.11 12.01
N TYR A 8 5.80 -6.79 12.59
CA TYR A 8 6.06 -6.74 14.03
C TYR A 8 7.10 -5.69 14.44
N PHE A 9 8.09 -5.41 13.58
CA PHE A 9 9.16 -4.48 13.92
C PHE A 9 8.64 -3.05 14.21
N PRO A 10 7.69 -2.48 13.43
CA PRO A 10 7.08 -1.18 13.75
C PRO A 10 6.49 -1.11 15.17
N TYR A 11 5.73 -2.13 15.58
CA TYR A 11 5.14 -2.16 16.92
C TYR A 11 6.20 -2.37 18.01
N ALA A 12 7.18 -3.24 17.76
CA ALA A 12 8.31 -3.43 18.66
C ALA A 12 9.12 -2.13 18.85
N TRP A 13 9.34 -1.38 17.77
CA TRP A 13 10.02 -0.09 17.81
C TRP A 13 9.28 0.91 18.70
N CYS A 14 7.97 1.11 18.50
CA CYS A 14 7.19 2.05 19.32
C CYS A 14 7.18 1.57 20.80
N ALA A 15 7.12 0.25 21.06
CA ALA A 15 7.19 -0.31 22.41
C ALA A 15 8.56 -0.07 23.10
N ILE A 16 9.68 -0.33 22.42
CA ILE A 16 11.04 -0.11 22.94
C ILE A 16 11.28 1.37 23.24
N ARG A 17 10.77 2.25 22.38
CA ARG A 17 10.89 3.71 22.54
C ARG A 17 9.86 4.30 23.51
N LYS A 18 8.94 3.50 24.05
CA LYS A 18 7.79 3.94 24.87
C LYS A 18 6.97 5.04 24.17
N GLU A 19 6.90 5.00 22.85
CA GLU A 19 6.13 5.96 22.06
C GLU A 19 4.71 5.43 21.82
N PRO A 20 3.69 6.30 21.92
CA PRO A 20 2.31 5.92 21.61
C PRO A 20 2.19 5.53 20.14
N ARG A 21 1.34 4.54 19.84
CA ARG A 21 1.13 4.01 18.47
C ARG A 21 0.54 5.08 17.55
N GLU A 22 -0.22 6.00 18.12
CA GLU A 22 -0.77 7.21 17.53
C GLU A 22 0.32 8.05 16.85
N LYS A 23 1.47 8.24 17.52
CA LYS A 23 2.59 9.01 16.98
C LYS A 23 3.22 8.32 15.77
N CYS A 24 3.25 6.98 15.80
CA CYS A 24 3.69 6.14 14.70
C CYS A 24 2.63 6.03 13.57
N GLY A 25 1.43 6.61 13.71
CA GLY A 25 0.31 6.41 12.78
C GLY A 25 -0.20 4.97 12.72
N LEU A 26 0.22 4.11 13.66
CA LEU A 26 -0.11 2.68 13.74
C LEU A 26 -1.48 2.44 14.37
N LEU A 27 -2.44 3.28 13.99
CA LEU A 27 -3.84 3.17 14.36
C LEU A 27 -4.60 2.45 13.26
N TRP A 28 -5.64 1.72 13.66
CA TRP A 28 -6.57 1.04 12.77
C TRP A 28 -7.93 1.72 12.86
N ARG A 29 -8.01 2.98 12.41
CA ARG A 29 -9.21 3.80 12.53
C ARG A 29 -9.45 4.53 11.20
N ALA A 30 -10.69 4.50 10.73
CA ALA A 30 -11.12 5.26 9.58
C ALA A 30 -12.51 5.83 9.88
N ASP A 31 -12.63 7.16 9.86
CA ASP A 31 -13.92 7.82 9.92
C ASP A 31 -14.59 7.82 8.54
N ARG A 32 -15.83 8.30 8.46
CA ARG A 32 -16.57 8.35 7.19
C ARG A 32 -15.83 9.17 6.11
N ARG A 33 -15.10 10.21 6.53
CA ARG A 33 -14.32 11.04 5.62
C ARG A 33 -13.15 10.26 5.03
N ALA A 34 -12.39 9.55 5.87
CA ALA A 34 -11.28 8.72 5.45
C ALA A 34 -11.73 7.59 4.51
N LEU A 35 -12.84 6.92 4.82
CA LEU A 35 -13.41 5.90 3.94
C LEU A 35 -13.84 6.48 2.58
N ARG A 36 -14.48 7.65 2.58
CA ARG A 36 -14.88 8.34 1.35
C ARG A 36 -13.66 8.77 0.52
N GLU A 37 -12.67 9.41 1.13
CA GLU A 37 -11.45 9.83 0.43
C GLU A 37 -10.70 8.60 -0.13
N THR A 38 -10.58 7.53 0.64
CA THR A 38 -9.99 6.26 0.18
C THR A 38 -10.74 5.70 -1.03
N ALA A 39 -12.08 5.62 -0.97
CA ALA A 39 -12.90 5.14 -2.08
C ALA A 39 -12.76 6.02 -3.33
N LEU A 40 -12.71 7.35 -3.17
CA LEU A 40 -12.49 8.28 -4.27
C LEU A 40 -11.11 8.10 -4.90
N PHE A 41 -10.06 7.94 -4.10
CA PHE A 41 -8.72 7.66 -4.62
C PHE A 41 -8.69 6.30 -5.35
N CYS A 42 -9.30 5.26 -4.80
CA CYS A 42 -9.42 3.96 -5.48
C CYS A 42 -10.14 4.11 -6.83
N ALA A 43 -11.27 4.81 -6.89
CA ALA A 43 -11.98 5.01 -8.15
C ALA A 43 -11.15 5.82 -9.16
N ALA A 44 -10.51 6.90 -8.70
CA ALA A 44 -9.70 7.77 -9.52
C ALA A 44 -8.46 7.06 -10.11
N THR A 45 -7.94 6.03 -9.45
CA THR A 45 -6.80 5.26 -9.96
C THR A 45 -7.22 4.00 -10.70
N LEU A 46 -8.10 3.20 -10.12
CA LEU A 46 -8.45 1.88 -10.67
C LEU A 46 -9.35 1.98 -11.90
N LEU A 47 -10.23 2.98 -12.03
CA LEU A 47 -11.08 3.10 -13.23
C LEU A 47 -10.25 3.41 -14.49
N PRO A 48 -9.35 4.43 -14.49
CA PRO A 48 -8.49 4.66 -15.64
C PRO A 48 -7.55 3.48 -15.93
N LEU A 49 -6.98 2.87 -14.90
CA LEU A 49 -6.11 1.70 -15.07
C LEU A 49 -6.85 0.51 -15.64
N THR A 50 -8.12 0.31 -15.28
CA THR A 50 -8.98 -0.72 -15.89
C THR A 50 -9.15 -0.44 -17.38
N GLY A 51 -9.43 0.81 -17.76
CA GLY A 51 -9.55 1.21 -19.16
C GLY A 51 -8.25 0.95 -19.95
N VAL A 52 -7.11 1.37 -19.40
CA VAL A 52 -5.79 1.10 -20.01
C VAL A 52 -5.55 -0.40 -20.15
N SER A 53 -5.85 -1.16 -19.11
CA SER A 53 -5.63 -2.62 -19.09
C SER A 53 -6.47 -3.34 -20.15
N LEU A 54 -7.75 -2.99 -20.28
CA LEU A 54 -8.65 -3.59 -21.27
C LEU A 54 -8.31 -3.15 -22.70
N LEU A 55 -7.92 -1.89 -22.92
CA LEU A 55 -7.66 -1.36 -24.26
C LEU A 55 -6.31 -1.79 -24.82
N PHE A 56 -5.27 -1.85 -23.99
CA PHE A 56 -3.90 -2.08 -24.45
C PHE A 56 -3.36 -3.47 -24.09
N PHE A 57 -3.94 -4.13 -23.08
CA PHE A 57 -3.39 -5.38 -22.53
C PHE A 57 -4.41 -6.51 -22.38
N SER A 58 -5.57 -6.43 -23.04
CA SER A 58 -6.63 -7.46 -22.95
C SER A 58 -6.13 -8.88 -23.20
N GLY A 59 -5.23 -9.08 -24.16
CA GLY A 59 -4.63 -10.39 -24.47
C GLY A 59 -3.61 -10.90 -23.43
N ARG A 60 -3.26 -10.09 -22.43
CA ARG A 60 -2.32 -10.42 -21.35
C ARG A 60 -2.98 -10.50 -19.97
N LEU A 61 -4.31 -10.41 -19.93
CA LEU A 61 -5.07 -10.56 -18.70
C LEU A 61 -5.18 -12.03 -18.31
N PHE A 62 -5.05 -12.28 -17.00
CA PHE A 62 -5.17 -13.61 -16.43
C PHE A 62 -6.46 -13.70 -15.62
N PHE A 63 -7.21 -14.78 -15.82
CA PHE A 63 -8.43 -15.06 -15.06
C PHE A 63 -8.20 -16.32 -14.23
N PRO A 64 -7.86 -16.19 -12.94
CA PRO A 64 -7.61 -17.35 -12.09
C PRO A 64 -8.88 -18.17 -11.90
N SER A 65 -8.70 -19.45 -11.58
CA SER A 65 -9.80 -20.28 -11.08
C SER A 65 -10.47 -19.59 -9.88
N ILE A 66 -11.80 -19.56 -9.87
CA ILE A 66 -12.59 -18.94 -8.78
C ILE A 66 -12.23 -19.49 -7.39
N ARG A 67 -11.75 -20.73 -7.32
CA ARG A 67 -11.30 -21.37 -6.08
C ARG A 67 -10.06 -20.70 -5.47
N LEU A 68 -9.23 -20.04 -6.28
CA LEU A 68 -8.00 -19.37 -5.84
C LEU A 68 -8.24 -17.91 -5.44
N VAL A 69 -9.36 -17.31 -5.87
CA VAL A 69 -9.68 -15.90 -5.61
C VAL A 69 -9.71 -15.59 -4.11
N PRO A 70 -10.35 -16.38 -3.22
CA PRO A 70 -10.34 -16.09 -1.79
C PRO A 70 -8.93 -16.05 -1.19
N ALA A 71 -8.07 -17.00 -1.60
CA ALA A 71 -6.69 -17.05 -1.14
C ALA A 71 -5.89 -15.83 -1.61
N ALA A 72 -6.07 -15.40 -2.86
CA ALA A 72 -5.42 -14.20 -3.41
C ALA A 72 -5.89 -12.91 -2.73
N VAL A 73 -7.19 -12.79 -2.42
CA VAL A 73 -7.75 -11.64 -1.70
C VAL A 73 -7.17 -11.56 -0.27
N LEU A 74 -7.10 -12.68 0.44
CA LEU A 74 -6.59 -12.75 1.81
C LEU A 74 -5.07 -12.54 1.87
N SER A 75 -4.31 -13.13 0.94
CA SER A 75 -2.87 -12.91 0.86
C SER A 75 -2.54 -11.46 0.52
N GLY A 76 -3.30 -10.86 -0.41
CA GLY A 76 -3.21 -9.44 -0.76
C GLY A 76 -3.53 -8.51 0.43
N LEU A 77 -4.50 -8.88 1.27
CA LEU A 77 -4.79 -8.15 2.52
C LEU A 77 -3.62 -8.26 3.50
N ALA A 78 -3.11 -9.47 3.71
CA ALA A 78 -2.00 -9.69 4.63
C ALA A 78 -0.77 -8.87 4.20
N ALA A 79 -0.42 -8.90 2.91
CA ALA A 79 0.67 -8.11 2.34
C ALA A 79 0.45 -6.61 2.55
N ALA A 80 -0.73 -6.08 2.19
CA ALA A 80 -1.09 -4.68 2.40
C ALA A 80 -0.95 -4.25 3.87
N VAL A 81 -1.42 -5.09 4.80
CA VAL A 81 -1.28 -4.83 6.24
C VAL A 81 0.18 -4.75 6.66
N ALA A 82 1.00 -5.74 6.31
CA ALA A 82 2.40 -5.77 6.71
C ALA A 82 3.18 -4.60 6.10
N GLU A 83 3.04 -4.39 4.79
CA GLU A 83 3.78 -3.35 4.06
C GLU A 83 3.38 -1.95 4.53
N GLU A 84 2.09 -1.63 4.65
CA GLU A 84 1.69 -0.29 5.08
C GLU A 84 2.02 -0.03 6.55
N THR A 85 2.00 -1.06 7.40
CA THR A 85 2.50 -0.95 8.79
C THR A 85 3.98 -0.53 8.80
N PHE A 86 4.81 -1.10 7.93
CA PHE A 86 6.22 -0.78 7.84
C PHE A 86 6.49 0.57 7.18
N PHE A 87 6.00 0.76 5.96
CA PHE A 87 6.35 1.92 5.14
C PHE A 87 5.63 3.20 5.61
N ARG A 88 4.33 3.12 5.93
CA ARG A 88 3.49 4.30 6.23
C ARG A 88 3.38 4.52 7.72
N GLY A 89 3.32 3.43 8.49
CA GLY A 89 3.45 3.48 9.94
C GLY A 89 4.86 3.90 10.35
N TRP A 90 5.84 3.02 10.21
CA TRP A 90 7.17 3.26 10.78
C TRP A 90 8.07 4.19 9.96
N LEU A 91 8.35 3.85 8.70
CA LEU A 91 9.38 4.54 7.90
C LEU A 91 9.00 6.00 7.62
N GLN A 92 7.78 6.26 7.15
CA GLN A 92 7.29 7.62 6.90
C GLN A 92 7.31 8.47 8.16
N THR A 93 6.98 7.91 9.34
CA THR A 93 7.04 8.63 10.63
C THR A 93 8.47 9.04 10.98
N ILE A 94 9.44 8.15 10.79
CA ILE A 94 10.84 8.48 11.08
C ILE A 94 11.35 9.55 10.12
N LEU A 95 10.96 9.47 8.85
CA LEU A 95 11.31 10.48 7.86
C LEU A 95 10.66 11.84 8.17
N SER A 96 9.39 11.86 8.59
CA SER A 96 8.70 13.12 8.93
C SER A 96 9.31 13.83 10.15
N ALA A 97 10.08 13.11 10.99
CA ALA A 97 10.83 13.73 12.07
C ALA A 97 12.11 14.46 11.60
N ARG A 98 12.55 14.25 10.35
CA ARG A 98 13.78 14.84 9.79
C ARG A 98 13.56 15.72 8.55
N VAL A 99 12.47 15.50 7.83
CA VAL A 99 12.12 16.23 6.61
C VAL A 99 10.65 16.65 6.62
N SER A 100 10.27 17.57 5.73
CA SER A 100 8.88 18.01 5.60
C SER A 100 7.93 16.83 5.28
N PRO A 101 6.62 16.94 5.61
CA PRO A 101 5.62 15.91 5.29
C PRO A 101 5.59 15.48 3.82
N PHE A 102 5.81 16.42 2.89
CA PHE A 102 5.88 16.11 1.47
C PHE A 102 7.05 15.16 1.15
N TRP A 103 8.25 15.51 1.62
CA TRP A 103 9.44 14.70 1.40
C TRP A 103 9.41 13.35 2.12
N SER A 104 8.77 13.25 3.30
CA SER A 104 8.62 11.96 3.97
C SER A 104 7.78 10.98 3.15
N ILE A 105 6.70 11.46 2.52
CA ILE A 105 5.85 10.68 1.60
C ILE A 105 6.66 10.24 0.37
N VAL A 106 7.35 11.17 -0.28
CA VAL A 106 8.13 10.88 -1.50
C VAL A 106 9.23 9.86 -1.22
N LEU A 107 10.01 10.06 -0.16
CA LEU A 107 11.12 9.16 0.19
C LEU A 107 10.63 7.77 0.62
N ALA A 108 9.58 7.70 1.46
CA ALA A 108 8.99 6.42 1.86
C ALA A 108 8.43 5.67 0.64
N SER A 109 7.79 6.38 -0.29
CA SER A 109 7.25 5.79 -1.52
C SER A 109 8.35 5.36 -2.50
N GLY A 110 9.46 6.11 -2.57
CA GLY A 110 10.65 5.72 -3.33
C GLY A 110 11.24 4.42 -2.81
N LEU A 111 11.43 4.30 -1.50
CA LEU A 111 11.93 3.08 -0.85
C LEU A 111 10.94 1.91 -1.01
N PHE A 112 9.64 2.18 -0.98
CA PHE A 112 8.61 1.18 -1.27
C PHE A 112 8.71 0.65 -2.71
N GLY A 113 8.83 1.54 -3.70
CA GLY A 113 9.06 1.14 -5.09
C GLY A 113 10.35 0.37 -5.29
N LEU A 114 11.45 0.79 -4.65
CA LEU A 114 12.73 0.07 -4.71
C LEU A 114 12.67 -1.32 -4.07
N ALA A 115 11.93 -1.49 -2.98
CA ALA A 115 11.72 -2.80 -2.35
C ALA A 115 11.04 -3.80 -3.31
N HIS A 116 10.26 -3.30 -4.27
CA HIS A 116 9.60 -4.11 -5.30
C HIS A 116 10.55 -4.57 -6.42
N LEU A 117 11.82 -4.14 -6.47
CA LEU A 117 12.81 -4.70 -7.40
C LEU A 117 13.12 -6.18 -7.13
N ALA A 118 12.82 -6.68 -5.93
CA ALA A 118 12.90 -8.10 -5.63
C ALA A 118 11.74 -8.93 -6.23
N SER A 119 10.74 -8.26 -6.82
CA SER A 119 9.62 -8.91 -7.51
C SER A 119 10.08 -9.52 -8.85
N PRO A 120 9.53 -10.69 -9.25
CA PRO A 120 9.76 -11.23 -10.59
C PRO A 120 9.27 -10.32 -11.72
N PHE A 121 8.44 -9.32 -11.41
CA PHE A 121 7.89 -8.35 -12.37
C PHE A 121 8.73 -7.05 -12.48
N ALA A 122 9.98 -7.04 -11.99
CA ALA A 122 10.89 -5.92 -12.23
C ALA A 122 11.19 -5.77 -13.75
N PRO A 123 11.30 -4.55 -14.29
CA PRO A 123 11.30 -3.27 -13.57
C PRO A 123 9.92 -2.63 -13.39
N PHE A 124 8.84 -3.18 -13.98
CA PHE A 124 7.50 -2.61 -13.87
C PHE A 124 7.02 -2.46 -12.42
N ALA A 125 7.53 -3.32 -11.54
CA ALA A 125 7.27 -3.25 -10.10
C ALA A 125 7.72 -1.92 -9.45
N LEU A 126 8.65 -1.15 -10.06
CA LEU A 126 8.99 0.21 -9.61
C LEU A 126 7.83 1.19 -9.70
N LEU A 127 6.83 0.92 -10.54
CA LEU A 127 5.62 1.73 -10.63
C LEU A 127 4.82 1.73 -9.32
N ALA A 128 5.11 0.82 -8.39
CA ALA A 128 4.59 0.84 -7.01
C ALA A 128 4.91 2.15 -6.26
N PHE A 129 5.88 2.94 -6.74
CA PHE A 129 6.11 4.32 -6.29
C PHE A 129 4.84 5.18 -6.32
N PHE A 130 4.09 5.15 -7.43
CA PHE A 130 2.92 6.03 -7.64
C PHE A 130 1.74 5.75 -6.69
N PRO A 131 1.22 4.51 -6.55
CA PRO A 131 0.24 4.22 -5.50
C PRO A 131 0.85 4.45 -4.11
N GLY A 132 2.18 4.29 -3.96
CA GLY A 132 2.90 4.62 -2.74
C GLY A 132 2.70 6.05 -2.25
N LEU A 133 2.69 7.02 -3.18
CA LEU A 133 2.44 8.43 -2.86
C LEU A 133 1.03 8.63 -2.30
N ILE A 134 0.02 8.00 -2.91
CA ILE A 134 -1.38 8.10 -2.47
C ILE A 134 -1.54 7.50 -1.08
N MET A 135 -0.96 6.33 -0.83
CA MET A 135 -0.95 5.68 0.49
C MET A 135 -0.29 6.58 1.54
N GLY A 136 0.82 7.23 1.19
CA GLY A 136 1.49 8.19 2.08
C GLY A 136 0.63 9.42 2.39
N VAL A 137 -0.08 9.97 1.40
CA VAL A 137 -1.03 11.08 1.58
C VAL A 137 -2.21 10.67 2.46
N LEU A 138 -2.79 9.49 2.22
CA LEU A 138 -3.90 8.95 3.01
C LEU A 138 -3.49 8.78 4.48
N ARG A 139 -2.31 8.19 4.73
CA ARG A 139 -1.77 8.07 6.09
C ARG A 139 -1.56 9.44 6.74
N GLU A 140 -0.98 10.39 6.01
CA GLU A 140 -0.67 11.72 6.55
C GLU A 140 -1.93 12.51 6.90
N ARG A 141 -2.97 12.45 6.04
CA ARG A 141 -4.24 13.16 6.26
C ARG A 141 -5.07 12.61 7.41
N HIS A 142 -5.00 11.31 7.64
CA HIS A 142 -5.91 10.63 8.59
C HIS A 142 -5.21 10.13 9.85
N GLY A 143 -3.88 10.21 9.94
CA GLY A 143 -3.11 9.77 11.11
C GLY A 143 -3.24 8.29 11.42
N SER A 144 -3.64 7.48 10.43
CA SER A 144 -3.88 6.04 10.55
C SER A 144 -3.38 5.33 9.30
N VAL A 145 -2.83 4.14 9.49
CA VAL A 145 -2.45 3.25 8.38
C VAL A 145 -3.65 2.58 7.70
N LEU A 146 -4.82 2.52 8.34
CA LEU A 146 -5.97 1.79 7.80
C LEU A 146 -6.45 2.31 6.43
N PRO A 147 -6.59 3.63 6.18
CA PRO A 147 -6.90 4.14 4.84
C PRO A 147 -5.90 3.70 3.76
N ALA A 148 -4.60 3.71 4.08
CA ALA A 148 -3.55 3.24 3.18
C ALA A 148 -3.67 1.72 2.92
N ILE A 149 -3.91 0.91 3.96
CA ILE A 149 -4.14 -0.53 3.86
C ILE A 149 -5.34 -0.84 2.95
N LEU A 150 -6.45 -0.11 3.12
CA LEU A 150 -7.65 -0.32 2.32
C LEU A 150 -7.43 0.05 0.84
N TYR A 151 -6.74 1.16 0.58
CA TYR A 151 -6.36 1.55 -0.78
C TYR A 151 -5.45 0.50 -1.44
N HIS A 152 -4.41 0.06 -0.72
CA HIS A 152 -3.47 -0.96 -1.19
C HIS A 152 -4.22 -2.27 -1.48
N TRP A 153 -5.03 -2.74 -0.54
CA TRP A 153 -5.77 -3.98 -0.69
C TRP A 153 -6.76 -3.94 -1.86
N ALA A 154 -7.42 -2.82 -2.10
CA ALA A 154 -8.27 -2.63 -3.28
C ALA A 154 -7.45 -2.77 -4.59
N GLY A 155 -6.23 -2.21 -4.63
CA GLY A 155 -5.28 -2.42 -5.72
C GLY A 155 -4.89 -3.88 -5.90
N ASN A 156 -4.62 -4.60 -4.81
CA ASN A 156 -4.31 -6.03 -4.84
C ASN A 156 -5.49 -6.84 -5.39
N ILE A 157 -6.72 -6.56 -4.96
CA ILE A 157 -7.93 -7.19 -5.51
C ILE A 157 -8.05 -6.89 -7.01
N TRP A 158 -7.90 -5.63 -7.41
CA TRP A 158 -7.97 -5.22 -8.82
C TRP A 158 -6.95 -5.97 -9.69
N SER A 159 -5.73 -6.16 -9.18
CA SER A 159 -4.66 -6.85 -9.91
C SER A 159 -4.95 -8.31 -10.24
N ILE A 160 -5.86 -8.98 -9.51
CA ILE A 160 -6.22 -10.39 -9.74
C ILE A 160 -6.72 -10.62 -11.17
N TRP A 161 -7.39 -9.62 -11.76
CA TRP A 161 -7.98 -9.72 -13.10
C TRP A 161 -7.43 -8.72 -14.10
N PHE A 162 -6.95 -7.57 -13.63
CA PHE A 162 -6.64 -6.42 -14.50
C PHE A 162 -5.16 -6.04 -14.52
N TYR A 163 -4.28 -6.75 -13.80
CA TYR A 163 -2.85 -6.53 -13.94
C TYR A 163 -2.29 -7.41 -15.07
N PRO A 164 -1.66 -6.83 -16.10
CA PRO A 164 -1.12 -7.60 -17.21
C PRO A 164 0.12 -8.39 -16.80
N HIS A 165 0.18 -9.64 -17.24
CA HIS A 165 1.37 -10.47 -17.09
C HIS A 165 2.33 -10.22 -18.28
N PHE A 166 3.58 -9.85 -17.98
CA PHE A 166 4.62 -9.56 -18.96
C PHE A 166 5.64 -10.68 -19.07
#